data_AF-A0AAN0SFH7-F1
#
_entry.id   AF-A0AAN0SFH7-F1
#
_cell.length_a   1.000
_cell.length_b   1.000
_cell.length_c   1.000
_cell.angle_alpha   90.00
_cell.angle_beta   90.00
_cell.angle_gamma   90.00
#
_symmetry.space_group_name_H-M   'P 1'
#
loop_
_entity.id
_entity.type
_entity.pdbx_description
1 polymer ?
#
loop_
_entity_poly.entity_id
_entity_poly.type
_entity_poly.pdbx_seq_one_letter_code
_entity_poly.pdbx_strand_id
1 'polypeptide(L)'
;MNNIPIIIANRIIRFIGNIFKVLSYPFHFVFPNIRFSIPDYSPAKLENKNKNKITKVIWQTNFSNKSSLPVYLNYLFNRLMSLDYEYRYVSTEERQEYLKNHAPKEIYEAYLKLTDGAAQADLWRVTTLYLEGGIYMDIDATLVWPLKRLLQDEDDSLYIKIKKDTEITNYFLATYPKNPDYKDVINKILHNINNYDPRKGVYGTTGPQAFNDTLKDRKINSRRRRYVCIQGTFTNEYFQYLDKPRGKWTHQDPNNLIKK
;
A
#
# COMPACT_ATOMS: atom_id res chain seq x y z
N MET A 1 -16.42 -0.79 -19.90
CA MET A 1 -16.23 -2.24 -19.71
C MET A 1 -17.37 -2.81 -18.87
N ASN A 2 -17.86 -4.00 -19.21
CA ASN A 2 -18.81 -4.72 -18.34
C ASN A 2 -18.09 -5.08 -17.02
N ASN A 3 -18.55 -4.54 -15.89
CA ASN A 3 -17.92 -4.74 -14.59
C ASN A 3 -18.36 -6.05 -13.90
N ILE A 4 -19.32 -6.78 -14.48
CA ILE A 4 -19.84 -8.03 -13.90
C ILE A 4 -18.74 -9.08 -13.67
N PRO A 5 -17.82 -9.37 -14.62
CA PRO A 5 -16.76 -10.36 -14.40
C PRO A 5 -15.84 -10.00 -13.23
N ILE A 6 -15.51 -8.71 -13.08
CA ILE A 6 -14.68 -8.21 -11.98
C ILE A 6 -15.38 -8.41 -10.63
N ILE A 7 -16.70 -8.16 -10.57
CA ILE A 7 -17.49 -8.39 -9.35
C ILE A 7 -17.53 -9.88 -8.99
N ILE A 8 -17.75 -10.75 -9.98
CA ILE A 8 -17.77 -12.20 -9.77
C ILE A 8 -16.42 -12.69 -9.27
N ALA A 9 -15.33 -12.30 -9.93
CA ALA A 9 -13.97 -12.64 -9.50
C ALA A 9 -13.68 -12.14 -8.09
N ASN A 10 -14.01 -10.89 -7.77
CA ASN A 10 -13.90 -10.34 -6.43
C ASN A 10 -14.62 -11.23 -5.38
N ARG A 11 -15.86 -11.64 -5.65
CA ARG A 11 -16.62 -12.50 -4.72
C ARG A 11 -15.94 -13.87 -4.52
N ILE A 12 -15.44 -14.48 -5.59
CA ILE A 12 -14.72 -15.75 -5.54
C ILE A 12 -13.41 -15.60 -4.76
N ILE A 13 -12.64 -14.55 -5.04
CA ILE A 13 -11.37 -14.24 -4.35
C ILE A 13 -11.63 -14.05 -2.85
N ARG A 14 -12.70 -13.34 -2.47
CA ARG A 14 -13.09 -13.18 -1.06
C ARG A 14 -13.42 -14.50 -0.39
N PHE A 15 -14.13 -15.38 -1.08
CA PHE A 15 -14.46 -16.70 -0.56
C PHE A 15 -13.19 -17.54 -0.34
N ILE A 16 -12.34 -17.65 -1.35
CA ILE A 16 -11.08 -18.40 -1.30
C ILE A 16 -10.14 -17.85 -0.22
N GLY A 17 -9.93 -16.53 -0.20
CA GLY A 17 -9.06 -15.89 0.79
C GLY A 17 -9.55 -16.09 2.21
N ASN A 18 -10.87 -16.07 2.44
CA ASN A 18 -11.43 -16.38 3.76
C ASN A 18 -11.21 -17.84 4.17
N ILE A 19 -11.29 -18.80 3.24
CA ILE A 19 -10.97 -20.20 3.52
C ILE A 19 -9.51 -20.32 3.98
N PHE A 20 -8.56 -19.77 3.21
CA PHE A 20 -7.14 -19.83 3.57
C PHE A 20 -6.86 -19.12 4.91
N LYS A 21 -7.52 -17.99 5.17
CA LYS A 21 -7.41 -17.28 6.44
C LYS A 21 -7.88 -18.13 7.62
N VAL A 22 -9.02 -18.80 7.49
CA VAL A 22 -9.56 -19.67 8.55
C VAL A 22 -8.65 -20.88 8.78
N LEU A 23 -8.19 -21.54 7.71
CA LEU A 23 -7.27 -22.68 7.79
C LEU A 23 -5.89 -22.30 8.34
N SER A 24 -5.51 -21.02 8.29
CA SER A 24 -4.25 -20.54 8.87
C SER A 24 -4.24 -20.56 10.40
N TYR A 25 -5.41 -20.54 11.07
CA TYR A 25 -5.48 -20.62 12.53
C TYR A 25 -4.97 -21.98 13.06
N PRO A 26 -5.54 -23.14 12.67
CA PRO A 26 -5.01 -24.42 13.11
C PRO A 26 -3.57 -24.65 12.63
N PHE A 27 -3.19 -24.14 11.45
CA PHE A 27 -1.81 -24.20 10.98
C PHE A 27 -0.84 -23.54 11.96
N HIS A 28 -1.07 -22.28 12.34
CA HIS A 28 -0.19 -21.57 13.28
C HIS A 28 -0.37 -22.01 14.73
N PHE A 29 -1.48 -22.68 15.07
CA PHE A 29 -1.61 -23.37 16.35
C PHE A 29 -0.64 -24.56 16.45
N VAL A 30 -0.56 -25.38 15.40
CA VAL A 30 0.35 -26.55 15.36
C VAL A 30 1.80 -26.12 15.10
N PHE A 31 2.01 -25.09 14.28
CA PHE A 31 3.32 -24.60 13.85
C PHE A 31 3.53 -23.11 14.18
N PRO A 32 3.60 -22.73 15.47
CA PRO A 32 3.57 -21.32 15.90
C PRO A 32 4.74 -20.48 15.40
N ASN A 33 5.88 -21.11 15.11
CA ASN A 33 7.12 -20.43 14.73
C ASN A 33 7.40 -20.43 13.21
N ILE A 34 6.55 -21.07 12.40
CA ILE A 34 6.80 -21.10 10.95
C ILE A 34 6.47 -19.74 10.33
N ARG A 35 7.47 -19.17 9.64
CA ARG A 35 7.35 -17.93 8.88
C ARG A 35 7.84 -18.12 7.45
N PHE A 36 7.25 -17.39 6.53
CA PHE A 36 7.58 -17.41 5.11
C PHE A 36 8.26 -16.10 4.72
N SER A 37 9.27 -16.19 3.86
CA SER A 37 9.98 -15.02 3.34
C SER A 37 9.32 -14.50 2.08
N ILE A 38 8.85 -13.26 2.14
CA ILE A 38 8.57 -12.46 0.94
C ILE A 38 9.93 -11.99 0.39
N PRO A 39 10.24 -12.19 -0.89
CA PRO A 39 11.51 -11.75 -1.45
C PRO A 39 11.54 -10.23 -1.60
N ASP A 40 12.70 -9.63 -1.35
CA ASP A 40 12.89 -8.18 -1.45
C ASP A 40 12.74 -7.71 -2.91
N TYR A 41 13.14 -8.56 -3.86
CA TYR A 41 12.92 -8.36 -5.29
C TYR A 41 12.37 -9.62 -5.96
N SER A 42 11.37 -9.45 -6.83
CA SER A 42 10.89 -10.50 -7.73
C SER A 42 10.67 -9.91 -9.14
N PRO A 43 11.36 -10.42 -10.17
CA PRO A 43 11.25 -9.89 -11.52
C PRO A 43 9.85 -10.13 -12.11
N ALA A 44 9.52 -9.37 -13.16
CA ALA A 44 8.39 -9.69 -14.02
C ALA A 44 8.58 -11.09 -14.65
N LYS A 45 7.51 -11.88 -14.68
CA LYS A 45 7.48 -13.22 -15.29
C LYS A 45 7.02 -13.20 -16.74
N LEU A 46 6.34 -12.14 -17.15
CA LEU A 46 5.89 -11.92 -18.52
C LEU A 46 6.45 -10.60 -19.05
N GLU A 47 6.99 -10.65 -20.26
CA GLU A 47 7.34 -9.43 -20.98
C GLU A 47 6.08 -8.66 -21.38
N ASN A 48 6.18 -7.33 -21.38
CA ASN A 48 5.09 -6.50 -21.82
C ASN A 48 5.60 -5.32 -22.66
N LYS A 49 5.23 -5.32 -23.94
CA LYS A 49 5.63 -4.33 -24.95
C LYS A 49 4.84 -3.02 -24.89
N ASN A 50 3.78 -2.93 -24.08
CA ASN A 50 2.98 -1.71 -23.98
C ASN A 50 3.70 -0.63 -23.19
N LYS A 51 3.80 0.57 -23.79
CA LYS A 51 4.27 1.79 -23.14
C LYS A 51 3.10 2.42 -22.36
N ASN A 52 3.04 2.16 -21.05
CA ASN A 52 2.16 2.88 -20.12
C ASN A 52 3.03 3.87 -19.33
N LYS A 53 2.51 5.05 -18.97
CA LYS A 53 3.23 6.01 -18.13
C LYS A 53 3.41 5.50 -16.69
N ILE A 54 2.46 4.73 -16.17
CA ILE A 54 2.59 4.06 -14.88
C ILE A 54 3.64 2.95 -15.03
N THR A 55 4.76 3.07 -14.31
CA THR A 55 5.85 2.10 -14.38
C THR A 55 5.38 0.74 -13.85
N LYS A 56 5.95 -0.35 -14.37
CA LYS A 56 5.49 -1.72 -14.02
C LYS A 56 6.21 -2.28 -12.81
N VAL A 57 6.19 -1.50 -11.73
CA VAL A 57 6.81 -1.86 -10.46
C VAL A 57 5.77 -1.81 -9.36
N ILE A 58 5.66 -2.89 -8.61
CA ILE A 58 4.85 -2.96 -7.39
C ILE A 58 5.79 -2.73 -6.20
N TRP A 59 5.47 -1.72 -5.41
CA TRP A 59 6.11 -1.39 -4.15
C TRP A 59 5.23 -1.83 -2.99
N GLN A 60 5.77 -2.62 -2.07
CA GLN A 60 5.12 -2.98 -0.82
C GLN A 60 6.08 -2.80 0.35
N THR A 61 5.53 -2.55 1.53
CA THR A 61 6.31 -2.48 2.76
C THR A 61 5.53 -3.12 3.90
N ASN A 62 6.26 -3.67 4.87
CA ASN A 62 5.75 -4.10 6.16
C ASN A 62 6.86 -3.98 7.21
N PHE A 63 6.57 -4.29 8.47
CA PHE A 63 7.60 -4.29 9.52
C PHE A 63 8.66 -5.40 9.32
N SER A 64 8.34 -6.48 8.61
CA SER A 64 9.28 -7.57 8.30
C SER A 64 8.88 -8.32 7.03
N ASN A 65 9.88 -8.82 6.29
CA ASN A 65 9.67 -9.73 5.15
C ASN A 65 9.38 -11.17 5.58
N LYS A 66 9.56 -11.49 6.88
CA LYS A 66 9.09 -12.72 7.50
C LYS A 66 7.62 -12.56 7.85
N SER A 67 6.80 -13.42 7.28
CA SER A 67 5.35 -13.28 7.31
C SER A 67 4.66 -14.58 7.69
N SER A 68 3.46 -14.45 8.25
CA SER A 68 2.59 -15.60 8.50
C SER A 68 2.07 -16.17 7.18
N LEU A 69 1.70 -17.47 7.18
CA LEU A 69 1.11 -18.15 6.03
C LEU A 69 0.07 -17.32 5.25
N PRO A 70 -0.98 -16.74 5.86
CA PRO A 70 -2.01 -16.02 5.11
C PRO A 70 -1.50 -14.72 4.45
N VAL A 71 -0.53 -14.04 5.05
CA VAL A 71 0.14 -12.88 4.44
C VAL A 71 0.95 -13.32 3.22
N TYR A 72 1.68 -14.43 3.35
CA TYR A 72 2.46 -15.00 2.25
C TYR A 72 1.57 -15.50 1.10
N LEU A 73 0.44 -16.14 1.39
CA LEU A 73 -0.55 -16.53 0.39
C LEU A 73 -1.15 -15.32 -0.33
N ASN A 74 -1.41 -14.22 0.38
CA ASN A 74 -1.85 -12.97 -0.23
C ASN A 74 -0.81 -12.43 -1.23
N TYR A 75 0.47 -12.43 -0.83
CA TYR A 75 1.58 -12.05 -1.70
C TYR A 75 1.64 -12.92 -2.96
N LEU A 76 1.61 -14.26 -2.82
CA LEU A 76 1.63 -15.18 -3.96
C LEU A 76 0.46 -14.94 -4.91
N PHE A 77 -0.74 -14.73 -4.37
CA PHE A 77 -1.93 -14.40 -5.14
C PHE A 77 -1.75 -13.09 -5.91
N ASN A 78 -1.29 -12.03 -5.26
CA ASN A 78 -1.03 -10.75 -5.94
C ASN A 78 0.04 -10.88 -7.03
N ARG A 79 1.09 -11.69 -6.82
CA ARG A 79 2.09 -11.97 -7.87
C ARG A 79 1.50 -12.70 -9.07
N LEU A 80 0.58 -13.64 -8.84
CA LEU A 80 -0.18 -14.28 -9.93
C LEU A 80 -1.03 -13.25 -10.70
N MET A 81 -1.58 -12.25 -10.01
CA MET A 81 -2.39 -11.19 -10.62
C MET A 81 -1.56 -10.09 -11.30
N SER A 82 -0.23 -10.15 -11.23
CA SER A 82 0.69 -9.09 -11.69
C SER A 82 1.95 -9.64 -12.37
N LEU A 83 1.79 -10.70 -13.17
CA LEU A 83 2.90 -11.43 -13.78
C LEU A 83 3.82 -10.56 -14.65
N ASP A 84 3.33 -9.46 -15.22
CA ASP A 84 4.09 -8.52 -16.04
C ASP A 84 4.65 -7.31 -15.27
N TYR A 85 4.63 -7.38 -13.94
CA TYR A 85 5.18 -6.35 -13.06
C TYR A 85 6.35 -6.91 -12.26
N GLU A 86 7.39 -6.08 -12.11
CA GLU A 86 8.39 -6.25 -11.07
C GLU A 86 7.75 -6.04 -9.70
N TYR A 87 8.29 -6.70 -8.70
CA TYR A 87 7.88 -6.57 -7.32
C TYR A 87 9.08 -6.20 -6.46
N ARG A 88 8.89 -5.21 -5.59
CA ARG A 88 9.87 -4.71 -4.64
C ARG A 88 9.24 -4.62 -3.27
N TYR A 89 9.74 -5.44 -2.35
CA TYR A 89 9.44 -5.33 -0.94
C TYR A 89 10.50 -4.47 -0.26
N VAL A 90 10.08 -3.58 0.62
CA VAL A 90 10.99 -2.69 1.36
C VAL A 90 10.60 -2.75 2.85
N SER A 91 11.50 -3.27 3.69
CA SER A 91 11.33 -3.35 5.14
C SER A 91 11.34 -1.97 5.82
N THR A 92 11.12 -1.93 7.14
CA THR A 92 11.11 -0.68 7.89
C THR A 92 12.44 0.06 7.81
N GLU A 93 13.53 -0.68 7.94
CA GLU A 93 14.91 -0.20 7.93
C GLU A 93 15.31 0.27 6.52
N GLU A 94 14.94 -0.50 5.50
CA GLU A 94 15.26 -0.19 4.11
C GLU A 94 14.52 1.05 3.58
N ARG A 95 13.34 1.38 4.11
CA ARG A 95 12.65 2.64 3.76
C ARG A 95 13.47 3.86 4.13
N GLN A 96 14.08 3.84 5.31
CA GLN A 96 14.91 4.95 5.79
C GLN A 96 16.13 5.12 4.89
N GLU A 97 16.83 4.03 4.59
CA GLU A 97 18.00 4.05 3.72
C GLU A 97 17.64 4.47 2.28
N TYR A 98 16.50 4.00 1.76
CA TYR A 98 15.99 4.42 0.47
C TYR A 98 15.77 5.94 0.42
N LEU A 99 15.07 6.52 1.41
CA LEU A 99 14.81 7.96 1.43
C LEU A 99 16.09 8.78 1.62
N LYS A 100 17.02 8.31 2.46
CA LYS A 100 18.32 8.96 2.65
C LYS A 100 19.09 9.11 1.33
N ASN A 101 19.02 8.09 0.47
CA ASN A 101 19.80 8.03 -0.76
C ASN A 101 19.09 8.65 -1.98
N HIS A 102 17.76 8.74 -1.98
CA HIS A 102 17.00 9.14 -3.17
C HIS A 102 16.08 10.34 -2.97
N ALA A 103 15.64 10.64 -1.74
CA ALA A 103 14.70 11.71 -1.48
C ALA A 103 15.40 13.05 -1.23
N PRO A 104 14.77 14.18 -1.58
CA PRO A 104 15.19 15.49 -1.10
C PRO A 104 15.38 15.52 0.42
N LYS A 105 16.38 16.27 0.87
CA LYS A 105 16.78 16.37 2.29
C LYS A 105 15.59 16.66 3.23
N GLU A 106 14.70 17.57 2.84
CA GLU A 106 13.51 17.95 3.61
C GLU A 106 12.55 16.77 3.85
N ILE A 107 12.41 15.86 2.89
CA ILE A 107 11.57 14.66 3.03
C ILE A 107 12.21 13.69 4.00
N TYR A 108 13.52 13.45 3.87
CA TYR A 108 14.25 12.56 4.76
C TYR A 108 14.24 13.07 6.20
N GLU A 109 14.46 14.37 6.42
CA GLU A 109 14.37 14.99 7.74
C GLU A 109 12.97 14.88 8.34
N ALA A 110 11.92 15.11 7.55
CA ALA A 110 10.54 14.90 8.00
C ALA A 110 10.25 13.43 8.36
N TYR A 111 10.78 12.49 7.58
CA TYR A 111 10.66 11.06 7.87
C TYR A 111 11.30 10.69 9.23
N LEU A 112 12.48 11.24 9.53
CA LEU A 112 13.16 10.97 10.80
C LEU A 112 12.41 11.49 12.04
N LYS A 113 11.52 12.48 11.87
CA LYS A 113 10.64 12.99 12.94
C LYS A 113 9.51 12.02 13.28
N LEU A 114 9.09 11.17 12.34
CA LEU A 114 7.99 10.22 12.56
C LEU A 114 8.44 9.06 13.44
N THR A 115 7.64 8.72 14.45
CA THR A 115 7.89 7.60 15.37
C THR A 115 7.06 6.35 15.07
N ASP A 116 5.95 6.52 14.33
CA ASP A 116 5.07 5.43 13.91
C ASP A 116 5.51 4.81 12.58
N GLY A 117 5.56 3.49 12.53
CA GLY A 117 5.91 2.75 11.32
C GLY A 117 4.89 2.89 10.18
N ALA A 118 3.62 3.15 10.48
CA ALA A 118 2.58 3.36 9.46
C ALA A 118 2.66 4.78 8.88
N ALA A 119 2.85 5.80 9.72
CA ALA A 119 3.10 7.16 9.24
C ALA A 119 4.39 7.27 8.41
N GLN A 120 5.44 6.55 8.81
CA GLN A 120 6.65 6.38 8.00
C GLN A 120 6.33 5.70 6.65
N ALA A 121 5.48 4.66 6.64
CA ALA A 121 5.06 4.00 5.40
C ALA A 121 4.28 4.95 4.48
N ASP A 122 3.48 5.83 5.05
CA ASP A 122 2.68 6.81 4.33
C ASP A 122 3.54 7.86 3.64
N LEU A 123 4.56 8.42 4.31
CA LEU A 123 5.49 9.33 3.64
C LEU A 123 6.33 8.59 2.59
N TRP A 124 6.89 7.43 2.96
CA TRP A 124 7.71 6.61 2.05
C TRP A 124 6.96 6.25 0.77
N ARG A 125 5.73 5.70 0.86
CA ARG A 125 5.00 5.23 -0.33
C ARG A 125 4.74 6.35 -1.33
N VAL A 126 4.39 7.54 -0.85
CA VAL A 126 4.07 8.68 -1.73
C VAL A 126 5.36 9.22 -2.35
N THR A 127 6.45 9.31 -1.58
CA THR A 127 7.76 9.72 -2.11
C THR A 127 8.29 8.73 -3.14
N THR A 128 8.28 7.42 -2.85
CA THR A 128 8.73 6.39 -3.80
C THR A 128 7.92 6.43 -5.09
N LEU A 129 6.59 6.53 -4.99
CA LEU A 129 5.74 6.66 -6.18
C LEU A 129 5.97 7.97 -6.94
N TYR A 130 6.28 9.07 -6.26
CA TYR A 130 6.65 10.31 -6.94
C TYR A 130 7.98 10.19 -7.69
N LEU A 131 8.98 9.50 -7.13
CA LEU A 131 10.30 9.37 -7.75
C LEU A 131 10.31 8.33 -8.89
N GLU A 132 9.68 7.18 -8.67
CA GLU A 132 9.81 5.98 -9.51
C GLU A 132 8.54 5.62 -10.29
N GLY A 133 7.41 6.24 -9.93
CA GLY A 133 6.09 5.79 -10.36
C GLY A 133 5.76 4.39 -9.85
N GLY A 134 4.75 3.79 -10.46
CA GLY A 134 4.38 2.41 -10.27
C GLY A 134 3.14 2.27 -9.43
N ILE A 135 3.07 1.16 -8.69
CA ILE A 135 1.92 0.80 -7.87
C ILE A 135 2.40 0.57 -6.45
N TYR A 136 1.79 1.25 -5.50
CA TYR A 136 1.88 0.88 -4.10
C TYR A 136 0.63 0.11 -3.70
N MET A 137 0.80 -0.93 -2.88
CA MET A 137 -0.32 -1.53 -2.17
C MET A 137 0.06 -2.05 -0.78
N ASP A 138 -0.80 -1.86 0.22
CA ASP A 138 -0.62 -2.38 1.58
C ASP A 138 -0.43 -3.91 1.55
N ILE A 139 0.31 -4.46 2.52
CA ILE A 139 0.65 -5.90 2.55
C ILE A 139 -0.58 -6.82 2.67
N ASP A 140 -1.69 -6.30 3.22
CA ASP A 140 -2.97 -6.99 3.39
C ASP A 140 -3.96 -6.73 2.24
N ALA A 141 -3.54 -5.97 1.23
CA ALA A 141 -4.34 -5.64 0.07
C ALA A 141 -4.29 -6.78 -0.96
N THR A 142 -5.39 -7.02 -1.66
CA THR A 142 -5.61 -8.12 -2.60
C THR A 142 -6.22 -7.57 -3.89
N LEU A 143 -5.54 -7.75 -5.02
CA LEU A 143 -6.07 -7.39 -6.34
C LEU A 143 -7.32 -8.22 -6.66
N VAL A 144 -8.33 -7.61 -7.27
CA VAL A 144 -9.56 -8.34 -7.65
C VAL A 144 -9.63 -8.72 -9.13
N TRP A 145 -8.63 -8.29 -9.91
CA TRP A 145 -8.51 -8.54 -11.34
C TRP A 145 -7.04 -8.39 -11.78
N PRO A 146 -6.59 -9.00 -12.89
CA PRO A 146 -5.19 -8.87 -13.32
C PRO A 146 -4.78 -7.40 -13.48
N LEU A 147 -3.65 -7.02 -12.88
CA LEU A 147 -3.21 -5.63 -12.76
C LEU A 147 -3.03 -4.96 -14.13
N LYS A 148 -2.47 -5.69 -15.10
CA LYS A 148 -2.37 -5.26 -16.51
C LYS A 148 -3.71 -4.82 -17.09
N ARG A 149 -4.79 -5.53 -16.78
CA ARG A 149 -6.15 -5.22 -17.27
C ARG A 149 -6.79 -4.07 -16.48
N LEU A 150 -6.46 -3.95 -15.19
CA LEU A 150 -6.96 -2.84 -14.36
C LEU A 150 -6.42 -1.50 -14.85
N LEU A 151 -5.15 -1.47 -15.26
CA LEU A 151 -4.42 -0.27 -15.70
C LEU A 151 -4.29 -0.15 -17.22
N GLN A 152 -5.02 -0.97 -17.99
CA GLN A 152 -4.85 -1.02 -19.46
C GLN A 152 -5.11 0.32 -20.15
N ASP A 153 -6.16 1.03 -19.70
CA ASP A 153 -6.60 2.30 -20.25
C ASP A 153 -6.27 3.47 -19.30
N GLU A 154 -5.32 3.27 -18.39
CA GLU A 154 -4.94 4.23 -17.36
C GLU A 154 -3.55 4.79 -17.64
N ASP A 155 -3.51 6.00 -18.19
CA ASP A 155 -2.28 6.67 -18.61
C ASP A 155 -1.75 7.72 -17.63
N ASP A 156 -2.42 7.90 -16.49
CA ASP A 156 -2.11 8.96 -15.52
C ASP A 156 -1.95 8.38 -14.10
N SER A 157 -3.00 8.44 -13.30
CA SER A 157 -3.03 7.89 -11.94
C SER A 157 -4.29 7.07 -11.71
N LEU A 158 -4.27 6.18 -10.71
CA LEU A 158 -5.47 5.49 -10.26
C LEU A 158 -5.55 5.50 -8.74
N TYR A 159 -6.62 6.12 -8.24
CA TYR A 159 -6.95 6.17 -6.82
C TYR A 159 -8.13 5.26 -6.50
N ILE A 160 -8.17 4.74 -5.27
CA ILE A 160 -9.37 4.09 -4.75
C ILE A 160 -10.17 5.10 -3.94
N LYS A 161 -11.47 5.23 -4.25
CA LYS A 161 -12.42 5.97 -3.42
C LYS A 161 -13.38 5.05 -2.65
N ILE A 162 -13.77 5.51 -1.47
CA ILE A 162 -14.74 4.90 -0.56
C ILE A 162 -15.88 5.89 -0.24
N LYS A 163 -16.82 5.49 0.64
CA LYS A 163 -17.96 6.31 1.11
C LYS A 163 -18.74 7.01 -0.01
N LYS A 164 -19.21 6.24 -0.99
CA LYS A 164 -19.94 6.75 -2.17
C LYS A 164 -19.09 7.69 -3.04
N ASP A 165 -17.81 7.34 -3.21
CA ASP A 165 -16.87 7.99 -4.13
C ASP A 165 -16.44 9.40 -3.70
N THR A 166 -16.46 9.68 -2.39
CA THR A 166 -16.05 10.97 -1.83
C THR A 166 -14.62 10.96 -1.29
N GLU A 167 -14.23 9.87 -0.61
CA GLU A 167 -12.95 9.82 0.11
C GLU A 167 -11.94 8.91 -0.57
N ILE A 168 -10.74 9.43 -0.81
CA ILE A 168 -9.57 8.69 -1.31
C ILE A 168 -8.97 7.88 -0.16
N THR A 169 -8.53 6.66 -0.47
CA THR A 169 -7.69 5.83 0.42
C THR A 169 -6.25 5.79 -0.10
N ASN A 170 -5.27 5.57 0.77
CA ASN A 170 -3.85 5.47 0.40
C ASN A 170 -3.28 4.04 0.45
N TYR A 171 -4.09 3.01 0.69
CA TYR A 171 -3.64 1.60 0.73
C TYR A 171 -3.38 1.00 -0.66
N PHE A 172 -3.88 1.65 -1.72
CA PHE A 172 -3.56 1.33 -3.11
C PHE A 172 -3.44 2.64 -3.86
N LEU A 173 -2.34 2.81 -4.57
CA LEU A 173 -2.00 4.01 -5.31
C LEU A 173 -1.26 3.60 -6.58
N ALA A 174 -1.60 4.17 -7.72
CA ALA A 174 -0.85 3.95 -8.95
C ALA A 174 -0.61 5.27 -9.68
N THR A 175 0.61 5.51 -10.16
CA THR A 175 0.96 6.76 -10.85
C THR A 175 2.20 6.60 -11.71
N TYR A 176 2.38 7.52 -12.66
CA TYR A 176 3.66 7.76 -13.31
C TYR A 176 4.62 8.57 -12.42
N PRO A 177 5.94 8.51 -12.69
CA PRO A 177 6.94 9.31 -11.98
C PRO A 177 6.70 10.81 -12.15
N LYS A 178 6.99 11.59 -11.10
CA LYS A 178 6.90 13.06 -11.06
C LYS A 178 5.50 13.63 -11.28
N ASN A 179 4.46 12.87 -10.95
CA ASN A 179 3.08 13.34 -11.00
C ASN A 179 2.88 14.56 -10.04
N PRO A 180 2.37 15.71 -10.52
CA PRO A 180 2.12 16.88 -9.70
C PRO A 180 1.20 16.65 -8.49
N ASP A 181 0.19 15.77 -8.62
CA ASP A 181 -0.70 15.44 -7.51
C ASP A 181 0.07 14.84 -6.34
N TYR A 182 1.04 13.97 -6.63
CA TYR A 182 1.89 13.35 -5.60
C TYR A 182 2.86 14.35 -4.98
N LYS A 183 3.38 15.30 -5.77
CA LYS A 183 4.20 16.40 -5.24
C LYS A 183 3.42 17.23 -4.22
N ASP A 184 2.18 17.60 -4.56
CA ASP A 184 1.35 18.42 -3.67
C ASP A 184 0.92 17.64 -2.42
N VAL A 185 0.65 16.34 -2.54
CA VAL A 185 0.38 15.49 -1.38
C VAL A 185 1.62 15.38 -0.48
N ILE A 186 2.82 15.22 -1.03
CA ILE A 186 4.07 15.25 -0.25
C ILE A 186 4.19 16.59 0.49
N ASN A 187 4.00 17.72 -0.20
CA ASN A 187 4.06 19.05 0.42
C ASN A 187 3.04 19.19 1.55
N LYS A 188 1.82 18.67 1.38
CA LYS A 188 0.79 18.63 2.42
C LYS A 188 1.23 17.78 3.61
N ILE A 189 1.82 16.61 3.39
CA ILE A 189 2.34 15.75 4.45
C ILE A 189 3.47 16.46 5.22
N LEU A 190 4.43 17.08 4.52
CA LEU A 190 5.51 17.84 5.14
C LEU A 190 4.97 19.01 5.99
N HIS A 191 3.99 19.74 5.45
CA HIS A 191 3.31 20.79 6.19
C HIS A 191 2.62 20.27 7.46
N ASN A 192 1.91 19.14 7.36
CA ASN A 192 1.23 18.52 8.50
C ASN A 192 2.23 18.03 9.57
N ILE A 193 3.39 17.49 9.16
CA ILE A 193 4.45 17.06 10.09
C ILE A 193 5.04 18.27 10.82
N ASN A 194 5.29 19.37 10.11
CA ASN A 194 5.84 20.59 10.71
C ASN A 194 4.83 21.38 11.55
N ASN A 195 3.53 21.17 11.34
CA ASN A 195 2.42 21.81 12.07
C ASN A 195 1.55 20.75 12.74
N TYR A 196 2.20 19.84 13.48
CA TYR A 196 1.55 18.64 13.98
C TYR A 196 0.38 18.92 14.93
N ASP A 197 -0.76 18.28 14.66
CA ASP A 197 -1.96 18.30 15.52
C ASP A 197 -2.24 16.86 16.01
N PRO A 198 -2.05 16.56 17.31
CA PRO A 198 -2.30 15.24 17.87
C PRO A 198 -3.72 14.71 17.61
N ARG A 199 -4.72 15.58 17.47
CA ARG A 199 -6.11 15.18 17.20
C ARG A 199 -6.29 14.53 15.84
N LYS A 200 -5.37 14.80 14.90
CA LYS A 200 -5.37 14.24 13.54
C LYS A 200 -4.72 12.86 13.48
N GLY A 201 -3.80 12.56 14.38
CA GLY A 201 -3.05 11.29 14.41
C GLY A 201 -2.40 10.94 13.07
N VAL A 202 -2.19 9.64 12.82
CA VAL A 202 -1.59 9.16 11.56
C VAL A 202 -2.47 9.49 10.36
N TYR A 203 -3.77 9.20 10.46
CA TYR A 203 -4.76 9.38 9.39
C TYR A 203 -4.77 10.80 8.81
N GLY A 204 -4.73 11.81 9.69
CA GLY A 204 -4.81 13.21 9.32
C GLY A 204 -3.47 13.86 8.95
N THR A 205 -2.35 13.33 9.47
CA THR A 205 -1.02 13.89 9.24
C THR A 205 -0.37 13.35 7.97
N THR A 206 -0.26 12.03 7.85
CA THR A 206 0.45 11.37 6.74
C THR A 206 -0.48 10.49 5.88
N GLY A 207 -1.61 10.06 6.45
CA GLY A 207 -2.53 9.11 5.85
C GLY A 207 -3.51 9.68 4.82
N PRO A 208 -4.66 8.99 4.60
CA PRO A 208 -5.61 9.33 3.54
C PRO A 208 -6.13 10.77 3.55
N GLN A 209 -6.21 11.43 4.70
CA GLN A 209 -6.70 12.80 4.75
C GLN A 209 -5.79 13.77 3.99
N ALA A 210 -4.47 13.53 3.94
CA ALA A 210 -3.56 14.36 3.16
C ALA A 210 -3.90 14.32 1.65
N PHE A 211 -4.30 13.16 1.13
CA PHE A 211 -4.81 13.04 -0.24
C PHE A 211 -6.14 13.78 -0.41
N ASN A 212 -7.08 13.57 0.51
CA ASN A 212 -8.41 14.17 0.42
C ASN A 212 -8.36 15.70 0.47
N ASP A 213 -7.60 16.27 1.41
CA ASP A 213 -7.43 17.72 1.55
C ASP A 213 -6.77 18.34 0.30
N THR A 214 -5.81 17.65 -0.30
CA THR A 214 -5.02 18.16 -1.43
C THR A 214 -5.75 18.04 -2.76
N LEU A 215 -6.50 16.95 -2.97
CA LEU A 215 -7.08 16.58 -4.26
C LEU A 215 -8.61 16.78 -4.34
N LYS A 216 -9.25 17.33 -3.29
CA LYS A 216 -10.71 17.51 -3.21
C LYS A 216 -11.36 18.14 -4.44
N ASP A 217 -10.72 19.13 -5.04
CA ASP A 217 -11.26 19.93 -6.15
C ASP A 217 -10.66 19.51 -7.51
N ARG A 218 -9.84 18.45 -7.53
CA ARG A 218 -9.18 17.95 -8.75
C ARG A 218 -10.01 16.86 -9.41
N LYS A 219 -10.04 16.89 -10.75
CA LYS A 219 -10.56 15.78 -11.54
C LYS A 219 -9.54 14.65 -11.54
N ILE A 220 -9.66 13.74 -10.59
CA ILE A 220 -8.79 12.57 -10.47
C ILE A 220 -9.45 11.32 -11.06
N ASN A 221 -8.63 10.42 -11.60
CA ASN A 221 -9.11 9.12 -12.00
C ASN A 221 -9.20 8.19 -10.78
N SER A 222 -10.41 7.68 -10.53
CA SER A 222 -10.66 6.84 -9.37
C SER A 222 -11.69 5.77 -9.62
N ARG A 223 -11.55 4.66 -8.89
CA ARG A 223 -12.47 3.52 -8.95
C ARG A 223 -12.80 3.04 -7.54
N ARG A 224 -13.96 2.40 -7.36
CA ARG A 224 -14.30 1.75 -6.09
C ARG A 224 -13.42 0.54 -5.85
N ARG A 225 -13.06 0.30 -4.58
CA ARG A 225 -12.24 -0.85 -4.15
C ARG A 225 -12.65 -2.19 -4.72
N ARG A 226 -13.97 -2.42 -4.86
CA ARG A 226 -14.53 -3.68 -5.37
C ARG A 226 -14.20 -3.98 -6.83
N TYR A 227 -13.63 -3.03 -7.55
CA TYR A 227 -13.21 -3.16 -8.94
C TYR A 227 -11.69 -3.11 -9.12
N VAL A 228 -10.91 -2.92 -8.04
CA VAL A 228 -9.45 -2.73 -8.13
C VAL A 228 -8.73 -3.61 -7.12
N CYS A 229 -8.86 -3.29 -5.85
CA CYS A 229 -8.10 -3.90 -4.77
C CYS A 229 -8.87 -3.79 -3.45
N ILE A 230 -8.89 -4.86 -2.65
CA ILE A 230 -9.60 -4.97 -1.37
C ILE A 230 -8.63 -5.36 -0.25
N GLN A 231 -8.91 -5.02 1.00
CA GLN A 231 -8.05 -5.38 2.14
C GLN A 231 -8.64 -6.50 3.00
N GLY A 232 -7.79 -7.19 3.76
CA GLY A 232 -8.19 -8.15 4.79
C GLY A 232 -8.85 -9.44 4.28
N THR A 233 -8.63 -9.78 3.00
CA THR A 233 -9.24 -10.96 2.38
C THR A 233 -8.53 -12.23 2.82
N PHE A 234 -7.24 -12.34 2.51
CA PHE A 234 -6.41 -13.49 2.87
C PHE A 234 -5.90 -13.43 4.30
N THR A 235 -5.71 -12.23 4.85
CA THR A 235 -5.15 -12.02 6.20
C THR A 235 -6.07 -11.13 7.04
N ASN A 236 -5.72 -10.94 8.31
CA ASN A 236 -6.33 -9.98 9.22
C ASN A 236 -5.25 -9.39 10.13
N GLU A 237 -5.63 -8.48 11.02
CA GLU A 237 -4.70 -7.83 11.94
C GLU A 237 -3.89 -8.83 12.78
N TYR A 238 -4.53 -9.89 13.28
CA TYR A 238 -3.85 -10.94 14.05
C TYR A 238 -2.71 -11.58 13.27
N PHE A 239 -2.97 -12.04 12.03
CA PHE A 239 -1.95 -12.69 11.22
C PHE A 239 -0.93 -11.73 10.62
N GLN A 240 -1.32 -10.49 10.32
CA GLN A 240 -0.40 -9.47 9.85
C GLN A 240 0.62 -9.13 10.91
N TYR A 241 0.19 -9.02 12.17
CA TYR A 241 1.00 -8.60 13.31
C TYR A 241 1.28 -9.74 14.30
N LEU A 242 1.35 -10.98 13.81
CA LEU A 242 1.52 -12.17 14.63
C LEU A 242 2.77 -12.07 15.54
N ASP A 243 3.86 -11.52 15.00
CA ASP A 243 5.15 -11.33 15.71
C ASP A 243 5.30 -9.94 16.33
N LYS A 244 4.33 -9.04 16.12
CA LYS A 244 4.34 -7.69 16.68
C LYS A 244 2.93 -7.29 17.12
N PRO A 245 2.34 -7.98 18.12
CA PRO A 245 0.98 -7.69 18.58
C PRO A 245 0.82 -6.20 18.90
N ARG A 246 -0.34 -5.63 18.54
CA ARG A 246 -0.61 -4.18 18.62
C ARG A 246 0.30 -3.30 17.74
N GLY A 247 0.95 -3.87 16.72
CA GLY A 247 1.78 -3.12 15.77
C GLY A 247 1.00 -2.20 14.82
N LYS A 248 -0.33 -2.21 14.85
CA LYS A 248 -1.18 -1.31 14.06
C LYS A 248 -1.21 0.09 14.66
N TRP A 249 -1.20 1.10 13.81
CA TRP A 249 -1.19 2.52 14.21
C TRP A 249 -2.33 2.94 15.15
N THR A 250 -3.48 2.26 15.10
CA THR A 250 -4.62 2.55 15.99
C THR A 250 -4.35 2.28 17.46
N HIS A 251 -3.28 1.54 17.78
CA HIS A 251 -2.86 1.27 19.17
C HIS A 251 -1.80 2.24 19.69
N GLN A 252 -1.33 3.19 18.86
CA GLN A 252 -0.29 4.13 19.26
C GLN A 252 -0.87 5.45 19.77
N ASP A 253 -0.17 6.05 20.73
CA ASP A 253 -0.53 7.36 21.28
C ASP A 253 -0.21 8.48 20.26
N PRO A 254 -1.22 9.22 19.77
CA PRO A 254 -1.00 10.31 18.83
C PRO A 254 -0.03 11.37 19.36
N ASN A 255 0.02 11.61 20.67
CA ASN A 255 0.93 12.63 21.24
C ASN A 255 2.41 12.32 20.99
N ASN A 256 2.74 11.06 20.68
CA ASN A 256 4.12 10.61 20.46
C ASN A 256 4.47 10.47 18.98
N LEU A 257 3.55 10.79 18.04
CA LEU A 257 3.76 10.54 16.61
C LEU A 257 4.97 11.29 16.01
N ILE A 258 5.26 12.47 16.55
CA ILE A 258 6.35 13.36 16.11
C ILE A 258 7.36 13.51 17.25
N LYS A 259 8.64 13.26 16.95
CA LYS A 259 9.75 13.57 17.87
C LYS A 259 9.80 15.07 18.11
N LYS A 260 9.90 15.46 19.38
CA LYS A 260 10.12 16.84 19.81
C LYS A 260 11.53 17.31 19.44
#